data_AF-K1SQT7-F1
#
_entry.id   AF-K1SQT7-F1
#
_cell.length_a   1.000
_cell.length_b   1.000
_cell.length_c   1.000
_cell.angle_alpha   90.00
_cell.angle_beta   90.00
_cell.angle_gamma   90.00
#
_symmetry.space_group_name_H-M   'P 1'
#
loop_
_entity.id
_entity.type
_entity.pdbx_description
1 polymer ?
#
loop_
_entity_poly.entity_id
_entity_poly.type
_entity_poly.pdbx_seq_one_letter_code
_entity_poly.pdbx_strand_id
1 'polypeptide(L)' 'MKIADCHMHSFFSSDSEAPTEEMVKRAVELGLPAICLTDHYDMDYSTGEFQLDTPAYA' A
#
# COMPACT_ATOMS: atom_id res chain seq x y z
N MET A 1 11.63 -16.73 -14.21
CA MET A 1 10.57 -16.45 -13.23
C MET A 1 10.64 -14.97 -12.90
N LYS A 2 9.55 -14.21 -12.99
CA LYS A 2 9.56 -12.80 -12.55
C LYS A 2 9.35 -12.78 -11.04
N ILE A 3 10.27 -12.18 -10.29
CA ILE A 3 10.09 -11.93 -8.86
C ILE A 3 9.17 -10.73 -8.74
N ALA A 4 8.14 -10.79 -7.91
CA ALA A 4 7.21 -9.68 -7.67
C ALA A 4 6.79 -9.68 -6.21
N ASP A 5 6.50 -8.50 -5.69
CA ASP A 5 5.86 -8.34 -4.38
C ASP A 5 4.39 -7.99 -4.59
N CYS A 6 3.50 -8.86 -4.10
CA CYS A 6 2.07 -8.78 -4.40
C CYS A 6 1.20 -8.58 -3.15
N HIS A 7 1.81 -8.28 -2.00
CA HIS A 7 1.06 -8.00 -0.76
C HIS A 7 1.84 -6.99 0.09
N MET A 8 1.44 -5.73 0.03
CA MET A 8 2.09 -4.64 0.77
C MET A 8 1.11 -3.53 1.14
N HIS A 9 1.39 -2.87 2.27
CA HIS A 9 0.57 -1.82 2.86
C HIS A 9 1.31 -0.48 2.80
N SER A 10 0.71 0.49 2.14
CA SER A 10 1.20 1.86 2.02
C SER A 10 0.64 2.75 3.12
N PHE A 11 0.98 4.03 3.09
CA PHE A 11 0.42 5.09 3.94
C PHE A 11 -1.12 5.12 3.98
N PHE A 12 -1.80 4.54 2.98
CA PHE A 12 -3.25 4.46 2.95
C PHE A 12 -3.84 3.34 3.81
N SER A 13 -3.01 2.40 4.30
CA SER A 13 -3.42 1.44 5.31
C SER A 13 -3.28 2.04 6.70
N SER A 14 -4.28 1.83 7.57
CA SER A 14 -4.30 2.38 8.93
C SER A 14 -3.15 1.91 9.83
N ASP A 15 -2.43 0.86 9.44
CA ASP A 15 -1.32 0.24 10.16
C ASP A 15 0.05 0.47 9.49
N SER A 16 0.15 1.40 8.53
CA SER A 16 1.41 1.70 7.82
C SER A 16 1.62 3.20 7.66
N GLU A 17 2.88 3.62 7.78
CA GLU A 17 3.31 5.01 7.55
C GLU A 17 4.15 5.15 6.26
N ALA A 18 4.28 4.07 5.47
CA ALA A 18 5.20 4.01 4.33
C ALA A 18 4.70 4.84 3.13
N PRO A 19 5.42 5.89 2.68
CA PRO A 19 4.99 6.67 1.51
C PRO A 19 5.01 5.84 0.23
N THR A 20 3.90 5.86 -0.52
CA THR A 20 3.73 5.07 -1.76
C THR A 20 4.84 5.31 -2.78
N GLU A 21 5.28 6.56 -2.94
CA GLU A 21 6.36 6.91 -3.87
C GLU A 21 7.70 6.24 -3.51
N GLU A 22 8.03 6.19 -2.22
CA GLU A 22 9.27 5.56 -1.73
C GLU A 22 9.22 4.04 -1.90
N MET A 23 8.05 3.41 -1.76
CA MET A 23 7.86 1.99 -2.06
C MET A 23 8.12 1.68 -3.54
N VAL A 24 7.62 2.53 -4.46
CA VAL A 24 7.86 2.40 -5.91
C VAL A 24 9.35 2.60 -6.24
N LYS A 25 9.98 3.66 -5.72
CA LYS A 25 11.42 3.92 -5.90
C LYS A 25 12.25 2.73 -5.43
N ARG A 26 11.92 2.19 -4.25
CA ARG A 26 12.62 1.04 -3.70
C ARG A 26 12.45 -0.22 -4.56
N ALA A 27 11.26 -0.47 -5.09
CA ALA A 27 11.01 -1.58 -6.00
C ALA A 27 11.86 -1.47 -7.27
N VAL A 28 12.01 -0.26 -7.82
CA VAL A 28 12.88 0.01 -8.98
C VAL A 28 14.35 -0.25 -8.64
N GLU A 29 14.85 0.25 -7.50
CA GLU A 29 16.23 0.01 -7.04
C GLU A 29 16.54 -1.48 -6.87
N LEU A 30 15.57 -2.26 -6.40
CA LEU A 30 15.68 -3.70 -6.21
C LEU A 30 15.54 -4.51 -7.51
N GLY A 31 15.22 -3.84 -8.62
CA GLY A 31 14.98 -4.51 -9.91
C GLY A 31 13.71 -5.35 -9.93
N LEU A 32 12.72 -5.04 -9.08
CA LEU A 32 11.43 -5.72 -9.09
C LEU A 32 10.65 -5.31 -10.35
N PRO A 33 10.32 -6.25 -11.26
CA PRO A 33 9.56 -5.94 -12.47
C PRO A 33 8.10 -5.57 -12.21
N ALA A 34 7.56 -5.86 -11.02
CA ALA A 34 6.19 -5.53 -10.63
C ALA A 34 6.03 -5.51 -9.11
N ILE A 35 5.14 -4.62 -8.64
CA ILE A 35 4.59 -4.61 -7.27
C ILE A 35 3.07 -4.44 -7.33
N CYS A 36 2.36 -4.87 -6.28
CA CYS A 36 0.92 -4.66 -6.09
C CYS A 36 0.66 -4.08 -4.70
N LEU A 37 0.11 -2.86 -4.65
CA LEU A 37 -0.37 -2.26 -3.40
C LEU A 37 -1.71 -2.90 -3.02
N THR A 38 -1.81 -3.39 -1.80
CA THR A 38 -2.96 -4.13 -1.28
C THR A 38 -3.36 -3.55 0.07
N ASP A 39 -3.66 -2.25 0.06
CA ASP A 39 -4.05 -1.53 1.27
C ASP A 39 -5.31 -2.11 1.91
N HIS A 40 -5.43 -1.95 3.22
CA HIS A 40 -6.58 -2.43 3.98
C HIS A 40 -7.87 -1.78 3.49
N TYR A 41 -8.90 -2.59 3.32
CA TYR A 41 -10.27 -2.15 3.08
C TYR A 41 -11.24 -3.06 3.82
N ASP A 42 -11.25 -2.93 5.14
CA ASP A 42 -12.04 -3.77 6.03
C ASP A 42 -13.39 -3.11 6.36
N MET A 43 -14.38 -3.32 5.48
CA MET A 43 -15.76 -2.94 5.79
C MET A 43 -16.25 -3.73 7.01
N ASP A 44 -16.87 -3.03 7.97
CA ASP A 44 -17.42 -3.58 9.22
C ASP A 44 -16.40 -4.14 10.23
N TYR A 45 -15.10 -3.78 10.12
CA TYR A 45 -14.11 -4.13 11.16
C TYR A 45 -14.50 -3.47 12.50
N SER A 46 -14.86 -4.29 13.47
CA SER A 46 -15.78 -3.93 14.55
C SER A 46 -15.20 -3.09 15.70
N THR A 47 -14.10 -2.35 15.50
CA THR A 47 -13.50 -1.55 16.59
C THR A 47 -12.84 -0.23 16.17
N GLY A 48 -12.94 0.21 14.91
CA GLY A 48 -12.29 1.46 14.45
C GLY A 48 -13.09 2.19 13.38
N GLU A 49 -13.02 3.53 13.38
CA GLU A 49 -13.60 4.35 12.31
C GLU A 49 -12.84 4.10 11.00
N PHE A 50 -13.59 3.94 9.91
CA PHE A 50 -13.05 3.87 8.56
C PHE A 50 -12.30 5.15 8.20
N GLN A 51 -10.99 5.06 7.96
CA GLN A 51 -10.14 6.19 7.57
C GLN A 51 -9.66 6.01 6.13
N LEU A 52 -10.24 6.79 5.21
CA LEU A 52 -9.79 6.88 3.82
C LEU A 52 -9.76 8.36 3.41
N ASP A 53 -8.57 8.89 3.14
CA ASP A 53 -8.38 10.27 2.64
C ASP A 53 -8.55 10.29 1.12
N THR A 54 -9.78 10.55 0.67
CA THR A 54 -10.10 10.56 -0.76
C THR A 54 -9.42 11.68 -1.55
N PRO A 55 -9.22 12.91 -1.02
CA PRO A 55 -8.36 13.91 -1.66
C PRO A 55 -6.92 13.45 -1.92
N ALA A 56 -6.32 12.69 -1.00
CA ALA A 56 -4.95 12.21 -1.16
C ALA A 56 -4.79 11.12 -2.25
N TYR A 57 -5.90 10.54 -2.72
CA TYR A 57 -5.92 9.54 -3.79
C TYR A 57 -6.04 10.12 -5.22
N ALA A 58 -6.24 11.43 -5.37
CA ALA A 58 -6.51 12.09 -6.66
C ALA A 58 -5.25 12.52 -7.42
#